data_AF-A0A3B9GK86-F1
#
_entry.id   AF-A0A3B9GK86-F1
#
_cell.length_a   1.000
_cell.length_b   1.000
_cell.length_c   1.000
_cell.angle_alpha   90.00
_cell.angle_beta   90.00
_cell.angle_gamma   90.00
#
_symmetry.space_group_name_H-M   'P 1'
#
loop_
_entity.id
_entity.type
_entity.pdbx_description
1 polymer ?
#
loop_
_entity_poly.entity_id
_entity_poly.type
_entity_poly.pdbx_seq_one_letter_code
_entity_poly.pdbx_strand_id
1 'polypeptide(L)'
;LAAKLMSQYPFYTKTSIPAGTYPGVDSSVNTVAVKAMLAISTKLEAATVEKMLQSLFDSNDRLSAAHKMGAMVKLATARDGMSLPLHTGAEKFYGKAK
;
A
#
# COMPACT_ATOMS: atom_id res chain seq x y z
N LEU A 1 15.03 -18.26 -7.38
CA LEU A 1 15.07 -17.64 -6.03
C LEU A 1 13.76 -16.97 -5.65
N ALA A 2 13.26 -15.97 -6.40
CA ALA A 2 12.02 -15.26 -6.06
C ALA A 2 10.80 -16.18 -5.80
N ALA A 3 10.57 -17.19 -6.65
CA ALA A 3 9.49 -18.16 -6.44
C ALA A 3 9.62 -18.94 -5.11
N LYS A 4 10.86 -19.29 -4.70
CA LYS A 4 11.12 -19.96 -3.42
C LYS A 4 10.80 -19.03 -2.25
N LEU A 5 11.18 -17.75 -2.32
CA LEU A 5 10.86 -16.76 -1.28
C LEU A 5 9.35 -16.55 -1.15
N MET A 6 8.64 -16.40 -2.26
CA MET A 6 7.18 -16.21 -2.25
C MET A 6 6.44 -17.44 -1.73
N SER A 7 6.96 -18.64 -1.99
CA SER A 7 6.39 -19.89 -1.46
C SER A 7 6.57 -20.02 0.05
N GLN A 8 7.67 -19.52 0.61
CA GLN A 8 7.94 -19.57 2.06
C GLN A 8 7.33 -18.38 2.81
N TYR A 9 7.21 -17.24 2.15
CA TYR A 9 6.81 -15.96 2.73
C TYR A 9 5.78 -15.28 1.83
N PRO A 10 4.47 -15.52 2.06
CA PRO A 10 3.40 -15.15 1.12
C PRO A 10 3.15 -13.64 1.01
N PHE A 11 3.85 -12.82 1.80
CA PHE A 11 3.80 -11.36 1.73
C PHE A 11 4.73 -10.76 0.66
N TYR A 12 5.61 -11.56 0.04
CA TYR A 12 6.41 -11.10 -1.08
C TYR A 12 5.63 -11.17 -2.40
N THR A 13 5.81 -10.13 -3.21
CA THR A 13 5.31 -10.05 -4.59
C THR A 13 6.47 -9.78 -5.55
N LYS A 14 6.37 -10.23 -6.80
CA LYS A 14 7.36 -9.88 -7.82
C LYS A 14 7.24 -8.40 -8.17
N THR A 15 8.38 -7.75 -8.35
CA THR A 15 8.45 -6.40 -8.87
C THR A 15 9.67 -6.23 -9.77
N SER A 16 9.70 -5.13 -10.52
CA SER A 16 10.85 -4.72 -11.32
C SER A 16 11.22 -3.30 -10.94
N ILE A 17 12.50 -3.08 -10.66
CA ILE A 17 13.08 -1.74 -10.52
C ILE A 17 13.50 -1.32 -11.93
N PRO A 18 12.89 -0.29 -12.54
CA PRO A 18 13.24 0.14 -13.89
C PRO A 18 14.71 0.57 -14.02
N ALA A 19 15.28 0.41 -15.22
CA ALA A 19 16.58 0.99 -15.55
C ALA A 19 16.62 2.50 -15.28
N GLY A 20 17.77 3.02 -14.86
CA GLY A 20 17.95 4.44 -14.55
C GLY A 20 17.31 4.88 -13.22
N THR A 21 16.76 3.96 -12.41
CA THR A 21 16.27 4.29 -11.07
C THR A 21 17.40 4.81 -10.18
N TYR A 22 18.62 4.29 -10.35
CA TYR A 22 19.82 4.72 -9.63
C TYR A 22 20.95 5.04 -10.63
N PRO A 23 21.82 6.04 -10.34
CA PRO A 23 22.97 6.33 -11.19
C PRO A 23 23.86 5.10 -11.41
N GLY A 24 24.19 4.80 -12.66
CA GLY A 24 25.02 3.65 -13.05
C GLY A 24 24.29 2.31 -13.10
N VAL A 25 22.96 2.28 -12.95
CA VAL A 25 22.14 1.08 -13.10
C VAL A 25 21.27 1.19 -14.35
N ASP A 26 21.82 0.77 -15.49
CA ASP A 26 21.21 0.97 -16.82
C ASP A 26 20.34 -0.19 -17.30
N SER A 27 20.15 -1.21 -16.47
CA SER A 27 19.27 -2.35 -16.75
C SER A 27 18.18 -2.47 -15.70
N SER A 28 17.03 -2.99 -16.13
CA SER A 28 15.91 -3.27 -15.23
C SER A 28 16.28 -4.44 -14.31
N VAL A 29 16.00 -4.31 -13.02
CA VAL A 29 16.31 -5.33 -12.01
C VAL A 29 15.03 -5.98 -11.51
N ASN A 30 14.86 -7.27 -11.81
CA ASN A 30 13.77 -8.09 -11.29
C ASN A 30 14.06 -8.50 -9.85
N THR A 31 13.12 -8.25 -8.94
CA THR A 31 13.27 -8.56 -7.52
C THR A 31 11.91 -8.86 -6.87
N VAL A 32 11.89 -8.96 -5.54
CA VAL A 32 10.66 -9.05 -4.74
C VAL A 32 10.44 -7.78 -3.93
N ALA A 33 9.18 -7.48 -3.63
CA ALA A 33 8.78 -6.39 -2.76
C ALA A 33 7.64 -6.80 -1.84
N VAL A 34 7.46 -6.02 -0.78
CA VAL A 34 6.29 -6.06 0.10
C VAL A 34 5.42 -4.83 -0.15
N LYS A 35 4.14 -4.89 0.23
CA LYS A 35 3.25 -3.74 0.19
C LYS A 35 3.36 -2.93 1.47
N ALA A 36 3.56 -1.61 1.33
CA ALA A 36 3.50 -0.70 2.47
C ALA A 36 2.03 -0.63 2.97
N MET A 37 1.85 -0.74 4.29
CA MET A 37 0.56 -0.71 4.95
C MET A 37 0.55 0.37 6.03
N LEU A 38 -0.57 1.09 6.16
CA LEU A 38 -0.82 1.98 7.28
C LEU A 38 -1.53 1.19 8.39
N ALA A 39 -0.76 0.78 9.40
CA ALA A 39 -1.30 0.14 10.59
C ALA A 39 -1.70 1.18 11.63
N ILE A 40 -2.77 0.88 12.38
CA ILE A 40 -3.28 1.74 13.46
C ILE A 40 -3.60 0.90 14.70
N SER A 41 -3.73 1.57 15.85
CA SER A 41 -4.16 0.90 17.09
C SER A 41 -5.64 0.53 17.04
N THR A 42 -5.98 -0.64 17.58
CA THR A 42 -7.38 -1.07 17.80
C THR A 42 -8.12 -0.24 18.84
N LYS A 43 -7.41 0.62 19.58
CA LYS A 43 -8.00 1.53 20.58
C LYS A 43 -8.58 2.81 19.99
N LEU A 44 -8.36 3.07 18.70
CA LEU A 44 -8.91 4.25 18.05
C LEU A 44 -10.40 4.09 17.80
N GLU A 45 -11.15 5.18 17.94
CA GLU A 45 -12.57 5.16 17.65
C GLU A 45 -12.84 4.94 16.16
N ALA A 46 -13.86 4.14 15.83
CA ALA A 46 -14.22 3.82 14.45
C ALA A 46 -14.46 5.07 13.59
N ALA A 47 -15.12 6.09 14.15
CA ALA A 47 -15.41 7.35 13.47
C ALA A 47 -14.13 8.12 13.12
N THR A 48 -13.13 8.11 14.01
CA THR A 48 -11.83 8.74 13.78
C THR A 48 -11.11 8.07 12.61
N VAL A 49 -11.07 6.73 12.59
CA VAL A 49 -10.41 5.96 11.53
C VAL A 49 -11.10 6.15 10.18
N GLU A 50 -12.43 6.16 10.16
CA GLU A 50 -13.20 6.44 8.94
C GLU A 50 -12.86 7.82 8.38
N LYS A 51 -12.83 8.85 9.24
CA LYS A 51 -12.48 10.23 8.84
C LYS A 51 -11.01 10.35 8.39
N MET A 52 -10.09 9.59 8.97
CA MET A 52 -8.70 9.53 8.53
C MET A 52 -8.60 8.98 7.10
N LEU A 53 -9.30 7.89 6.79
CA LEU A 53 -9.28 7.30 5.44
C LEU A 53 -9.96 8.22 4.42
N GLN A 54 -11.09 8.82 4.78
CA GLN A 54 -11.75 9.84 3.97
C GLN A 54 -10.76 10.96 3.60
N SER A 55 -10.09 11.53 4.60
CA SER A 55 -9.11 12.60 4.39
C SER A 55 -7.91 12.15 3.54
N LEU A 56 -7.46 10.91 3.72
CA LEU A 56 -6.35 10.34 2.96
C LEU A 56 -6.68 10.23 1.47
N PHE A 57 -7.85 9.68 1.13
CA PHE A 57 -8.23 9.44 -0.26
C PHE A 57 -8.77 10.69 -0.96
N ASP A 58 -9.44 11.59 -0.23
CA ASP A 58 -9.92 12.86 -0.77
C ASP A 58 -8.76 13.82 -1.09
N SER A 59 -7.60 13.64 -0.47
CA SER A 59 -6.40 14.48 -0.63
C SER A 59 -5.22 13.75 -1.27
N ASN A 60 -5.45 12.77 -2.15
CA ASN A 60 -4.39 11.94 -2.73
C ASN A 60 -3.31 12.75 -3.49
N ASP A 61 -3.68 13.90 -4.05
CA ASP A 61 -2.73 14.80 -4.71
C ASP A 61 -1.64 15.30 -3.76
N ARG A 62 -1.98 15.50 -2.47
CA ARG A 62 -1.01 15.90 -1.45
C ARG A 62 0.01 14.79 -1.17
N LEU A 63 -0.41 13.52 -1.18
CA LEU A 63 0.51 12.39 -1.04
C LEU A 63 1.46 12.30 -2.23
N SER A 64 0.91 12.46 -3.44
CA SER A 64 1.68 12.42 -4.69
C SER A 64 2.70 13.56 -4.78
N ALA A 65 2.34 14.76 -4.29
CA ALA A 65 3.24 15.90 -4.18
C ALA A 65 4.34 15.70 -3.13
N ALA A 66 4.01 15.07 -1.99
CA ALA A 66 4.98 14.80 -0.94
C ALA A 66 5.99 13.70 -1.32
N HIS A 67 5.54 12.68 -2.08
CA HIS A 67 6.40 11.60 -2.54
C HIS A 67 5.84 10.96 -3.82
N LYS A 68 6.69 10.69 -4.82
CA LYS A 68 6.26 10.12 -6.12
C LYS A 68 5.43 8.83 -5.97
N MET A 69 5.80 7.97 -5.02
CA MET A 69 5.06 6.73 -4.74
C MET A 69 3.69 6.95 -4.10
N GLY A 70 3.38 8.15 -3.62
CA GLY A 70 2.06 8.53 -3.13
C GLY A 70 0.96 8.36 -4.18
N ALA A 71 1.29 8.55 -5.47
CA ALA A 71 0.36 8.32 -6.58
C ALA A 71 -0.11 6.86 -6.73
N MET A 72 0.57 5.92 -6.05
CA MET A 72 0.19 4.51 -6.01
C MET A 72 -0.87 4.22 -4.94
N VAL A 73 -1.15 5.15 -4.03
CA VAL A 73 -2.22 5.01 -3.04
C VAL A 73 -3.55 5.22 -3.74
N LYS A 74 -4.25 4.11 -4.02
CA LYS A 74 -5.54 4.12 -4.75
C LYS A 74 -6.53 3.25 -4.01
N LEU A 75 -7.78 3.71 -3.96
CA LEU A 75 -8.88 3.00 -3.29
C LEU A 75 -9.07 1.58 -3.84
N ALA A 76 -8.98 1.42 -5.16
CA ALA A 76 -9.13 0.13 -5.85
C ALA A 76 -8.14 -0.95 -5.40
N THR A 77 -6.91 -0.55 -5.02
CA THR A 77 -5.83 -1.47 -4.64
C THR A 77 -5.49 -1.41 -3.15
N ALA A 78 -6.23 -0.63 -2.37
CA ALA A 78 -5.91 -0.33 -0.97
C ALA A 78 -5.96 -1.56 -0.04
N ARG A 79 -6.71 -2.61 -0.44
CA ARG A 79 -6.87 -3.86 0.32
C ARG A 79 -6.02 -5.02 -0.21
N ASP A 80 -5.31 -4.81 -1.31
CA ASP A 80 -4.51 -5.87 -1.91
C ASP A 80 -3.34 -6.23 -1.00
N GLY A 81 -3.16 -7.53 -0.73
CA GLY A 81 -2.05 -8.02 0.10
C GLY A 81 -2.15 -7.63 1.57
N MET A 82 -3.34 -7.23 2.04
CA MET A 82 -3.61 -6.96 3.46
C MET A 82 -3.52 -8.26 4.26
N SER A 83 -2.54 -8.36 5.15
CA SER A 83 -2.34 -9.54 6.00
C SER A 83 -2.95 -9.40 7.40
N LEU A 84 -3.46 -8.22 7.73
CA LEU A 84 -4.06 -7.90 9.03
C LEU A 84 -5.57 -7.68 8.89
N PRO A 85 -6.36 -7.95 9.93
CA PRO A 85 -7.77 -7.58 9.94
C PRO A 85 -7.92 -6.05 9.83
N LEU A 86 -8.98 -5.62 9.16
CA LEU A 86 -9.30 -4.20 9.07
C LEU A 86 -9.85 -3.70 10.41
N HIS A 87 -9.54 -2.45 10.73
CA HIS A 87 -10.21 -1.74 11.80
C HIS A 87 -11.69 -1.51 11.44
N THR A 88 -12.61 -1.55 12.40
CA THR A 88 -14.06 -1.38 12.14
C THR A 88 -14.40 -0.09 11.40
N GLY A 89 -13.69 1.00 11.69
CA GLY A 89 -13.80 2.25 10.93
C GLY A 89 -13.36 2.14 9.46
N ALA A 90 -12.33 1.33 9.19
CA ALA A 90 -11.87 1.05 7.82
C ALA A 90 -12.84 0.16 7.06
N GLU A 91 -13.42 -0.86 7.70
CA GLU A 91 -14.49 -1.68 7.11
C GLU A 91 -15.69 -0.83 6.69
N LYS A 92 -16.13 0.08 7.55
CA LYS A 92 -17.20 1.03 7.24
C LYS A 92 -16.86 1.92 6.04
N PHE A 93 -15.67 2.51 6.03
CA PHE A 93 -15.21 3.35 4.93
C PHE A 93 -15.19 2.60 3.59
N TYR A 94 -14.48 1.47 3.52
CA TYR A 94 -14.35 0.69 2.29
C TYR A 94 -15.67 0.04 1.85
N GLY A 95 -16.60 -0.23 2.77
CA GLY A 95 -17.94 -0.74 2.45
C GLY A 95 -18.83 0.28 1.77
N LYS A 96 -18.66 1.58 2.09
CA LYS A 96 -19.37 2.69 1.42
C LYS A 96 -18.76 3.02 0.06
N ALA A 97 -17.45 2.86 -0.08
CA ALA A 97 -16.68 3.28 -1.25
C ALA A 97 -16.69 2.23 -2.39
N LYS A 98 -17.83 1.55 -2.61
CA LYS A 98 -18.01 0.56 -3.69
C LYS A 98 -17.97 1.18 -5.07
#